data_AF-A0A836BG48-F1
#
_entry.id   AF-A0A836BG48-F1
#
_cell.length_a   1.000
_cell.length_b   1.000
_cell.length_c   1.000
_cell.angle_alpha   90.00
_cell.angle_beta   90.00
_cell.angle_gamma   90.00
#
_symmetry.space_group_name_H-M   'P 1'
#
loop_
_entity.id
_entity.type
_entity.pdbx_description
1 polymer ?
#
loop_
_entity_poly.entity_id
_entity_poly.type
_entity_poly.pdbx_seq_one_letter_code
_entity_poly.pdbx_strand_id
1 'polypeptide(L)'
;MHILYLFSLFLNVGFAYGATPFFAEGAFTQNGIEWCEENFQLYQILQEDFFVHHKHSIESRVCVSLFGDPLWTYDGADRYEKLIERSAYYVQLEIEESKVEAETGKIDVTPAEAPEEEPEIAEDVPSSTEEETERETMVTEMQEKSDNGGGCLIATATFGSELAPQVQQLRELRDNSLLQTDSGTTFMSGFNQFYYLFSPTIADWERQSPIFKEAVKLGITPLIASLSILNYVDIDSEAEMLGYGISLIMLNVGMYFVAPAMIIIHLKKRF
;
A
#
# COMPACT_ATOMS: atom_id res chain seq x y z
N MET A 1 1.11 -44.48 -34.92
CA MET A 1 2.28 -43.82 -34.29
C MET A 1 2.31 -42.37 -34.77
N HIS A 2 1.34 -41.60 -34.29
CA HIS A 2 1.13 -40.18 -34.59
C HIS A 2 0.94 -39.51 -33.23
N ILE A 3 1.96 -38.81 -32.75
CA ILE A 3 1.95 -37.78 -31.68
C ILE A 3 3.44 -37.42 -31.57
N LEU A 4 3.92 -36.48 -32.39
CA LEU A 4 5.22 -35.82 -32.20
C LEU A 4 5.44 -34.62 -33.13
N TYR A 5 4.39 -33.88 -33.47
CA TYR A 5 4.55 -32.58 -34.13
C TYR A 5 3.29 -31.76 -33.83
N LEU A 6 3.32 -30.97 -32.75
CA LEU A 6 2.46 -29.79 -32.48
C LEU A 6 2.69 -29.27 -31.05
N PHE A 7 3.92 -28.95 -30.68
CA PHE A 7 4.18 -28.15 -29.47
C PHE A 7 5.43 -27.29 -29.66
N SER A 8 5.34 -26.37 -30.63
CA SER A 8 6.35 -25.35 -30.89
C SER A 8 5.69 -24.17 -31.57
N LEU A 9 4.86 -23.43 -30.85
CA LEU A 9 4.48 -22.08 -31.24
C LEU A 9 4.04 -21.31 -29.98
N PHE A 10 4.72 -20.17 -29.77
CA PHE A 10 4.45 -19.10 -28.80
C PHE A 10 4.86 -19.31 -27.33
N LEU A 11 6.17 -19.46 -27.10
CA LEU A 11 6.83 -18.76 -26.00
C LEU A 11 7.33 -17.41 -26.55
N ASN A 12 6.40 -16.47 -26.67
CA ASN A 12 6.69 -15.04 -26.76
C ASN A 12 5.90 -14.38 -25.63
N VAL A 13 6.26 -14.73 -24.39
CA VAL A 13 5.89 -13.89 -23.25
C VAL A 13 6.90 -12.74 -23.29
N GLY A 14 6.60 -11.74 -24.13
CA GLY A 14 7.08 -10.42 -23.81
C GLY A 14 6.63 -10.12 -22.39
N PHE A 15 7.52 -9.57 -21.57
CA PHE A 15 7.18 -9.03 -20.27
C PHE A 15 6.16 -7.91 -20.50
N ALA A 16 4.89 -8.26 -20.65
CA ALA A 16 3.80 -7.31 -20.55
C ALA A 16 3.77 -6.93 -19.08
N TYR A 17 4.44 -5.82 -18.74
CA TYR A 17 4.27 -5.13 -17.48
C TYR A 17 2.78 -5.12 -17.16
N GLY A 18 2.40 -5.73 -16.04
CA GLY A 18 1.00 -5.90 -15.68
C GLY A 18 0.31 -4.54 -15.68
N ALA A 19 -0.65 -4.35 -16.58
CA ALA A 19 -1.41 -3.11 -16.64
C ALA A 19 -2.23 -2.96 -15.36
N THR A 20 -2.02 -1.87 -14.62
CA THR A 20 -2.86 -1.43 -13.51
C THR A 20 -3.71 -0.24 -14.00
N PRO A 21 -4.73 0.19 -13.22
CA PRO A 21 -5.46 1.41 -13.55
C PRO A 21 -4.55 2.66 -13.65
N PHE A 22 -3.40 2.66 -12.99
CA PHE A 22 -2.44 3.76 -12.92
C PHE A 22 -1.24 3.59 -13.86
N PHE A 23 -0.87 2.36 -14.23
CA PHE A 23 0.25 2.07 -15.13
C PHE A 23 -0.17 1.17 -16.29
N ALA A 24 0.19 1.55 -17.50
CA ALA A 24 0.06 0.70 -18.67
C ALA A 24 1.30 0.86 -19.56
N GLU A 25 1.78 -0.24 -20.16
CA GLU A 25 2.88 -0.20 -21.12
C GLU A 25 4.19 0.42 -20.59
N GLY A 26 4.41 0.37 -19.26
CA GLY A 26 5.61 0.94 -18.62
C GLY A 26 5.55 2.45 -18.38
N ALA A 27 4.38 3.07 -18.53
CA ALA A 27 4.12 4.48 -18.28
C ALA A 27 2.90 4.66 -17.39
N PHE A 28 2.73 5.84 -16.79
CA PHE A 28 1.46 6.21 -16.18
C PHE A 28 0.35 6.25 -17.22
N THR A 29 -0.85 5.84 -16.82
CA THR A 29 -2.08 6.14 -17.56
C THR A 29 -2.52 7.56 -17.25
N GLN A 30 -3.58 8.03 -17.92
CA GLN A 30 -4.22 9.29 -17.56
C GLN A 30 -4.63 9.34 -16.08
N ASN A 31 -5.18 8.23 -15.54
CA ASN A 31 -5.52 8.15 -14.11
C ASN A 31 -4.27 8.24 -13.20
N GLY A 32 -3.12 7.75 -13.66
CA GLY A 32 -1.83 7.93 -12.98
C GLY A 32 -1.44 9.39 -12.86
N ILE A 33 -1.57 10.15 -13.95
CA ILE A 33 -1.29 11.59 -13.94
C ILE A 33 -2.30 12.36 -13.09
N GLU A 34 -3.60 12.06 -13.22
CA GLU A 34 -4.65 12.65 -12.37
C GLU A 34 -4.37 12.39 -10.89
N TRP A 35 -3.93 11.19 -10.54
CA TRP A 35 -3.53 10.86 -9.18
C TRP A 35 -2.33 11.70 -8.70
N CYS A 36 -1.32 11.92 -9.54
CA CYS A 36 -0.22 12.84 -9.21
C CYS A 36 -0.75 14.27 -8.95
N GLU A 37 -1.69 14.77 -9.76
CA GLU A 37 -2.26 16.11 -9.59
C GLU A 37 -3.04 16.24 -8.28
N GLU A 38 -3.88 15.27 -7.95
CA GLU A 38 -4.64 15.22 -6.70
C GLU A 38 -3.73 15.25 -5.46
N ASN A 39 -2.53 14.68 -5.60
CA ASN A 39 -1.56 14.55 -4.51
C ASN A 39 -0.46 15.62 -4.53
N PHE A 40 -0.41 16.50 -5.52
CA PHE A 40 0.64 17.52 -5.63
C PHE A 40 0.61 18.51 -4.47
N GLN A 41 -0.58 18.95 -4.05
CA GLN A 41 -0.71 19.83 -2.89
C GLN A 41 -0.29 19.12 -1.60
N LEU A 42 -0.57 17.82 -1.48
CA LEU A 42 -0.14 17.01 -0.36
C LEU A 42 1.39 16.87 -0.34
N TYR A 43 2.01 16.68 -1.50
CA TYR A 43 3.47 16.70 -1.65
C TYR A 43 4.08 18.04 -1.23
N GLN A 44 3.50 19.18 -1.63
CA GLN A 44 3.99 20.49 -1.21
C GLN A 44 4.00 20.68 0.32
N ILE A 45 3.06 20.03 1.02
CA ILE A 45 2.94 20.10 2.47
C ILE A 45 3.86 19.10 3.16
N LEU A 46 3.93 17.87 2.65
CA LEU A 46 4.63 16.76 3.30
C LEU A 46 6.11 16.66 2.91
N GLN A 47 6.51 17.13 1.73
CA GLN A 47 7.88 17.04 1.20
C GLN A 47 8.45 15.61 1.35
N GLU A 48 9.47 15.40 2.17
CA GLU A 48 10.08 14.08 2.41
C GLU A 48 9.10 13.06 3.02
N ASP A 49 8.12 13.51 3.81
CA ASP A 49 7.09 12.64 4.40
C ASP A 49 6.06 12.16 3.38
N PHE A 50 6.04 12.74 2.17
CA PHE A 50 5.13 12.32 1.10
C PHE A 50 5.34 10.85 0.72
N PHE A 51 6.60 10.41 0.68
CA PHE A 51 6.95 9.03 0.37
C PHE A 51 6.53 8.08 1.48
N VAL A 52 6.75 8.49 2.74
CA VAL A 52 6.33 7.69 3.90
C VAL A 52 4.81 7.55 3.92
N HIS A 53 4.08 8.62 3.63
CA HIS A 53 2.62 8.62 3.51
C HIS A 53 2.12 7.64 2.45
N HIS A 54 2.81 7.59 1.31
CA HIS A 54 2.49 6.70 0.19
C HIS A 54 3.27 5.38 0.20
N LYS A 55 3.90 5.03 1.32
CA LYS A 55 4.60 3.76 1.54
C LYS A 55 5.70 3.47 0.52
N HIS A 56 6.39 4.52 0.07
CA HIS A 56 7.46 4.46 -0.91
C HIS A 56 7.06 3.74 -2.20
N SER A 57 5.78 3.84 -2.59
CA SER A 57 5.27 3.20 -3.79
C SER A 57 5.91 3.80 -5.05
N ILE A 58 6.04 3.00 -6.10
CA ILE A 58 6.60 3.46 -7.38
C ILE A 58 5.78 4.63 -7.96
N GLU A 59 4.46 4.65 -7.73
CA GLU A 59 3.60 5.78 -8.10
C GLU A 59 4.06 7.08 -7.43
N SER A 60 4.28 7.03 -6.11
CA SER A 60 4.70 8.23 -5.35
C SER A 60 6.07 8.74 -5.78
N ARG A 61 7.01 7.83 -6.08
CA ARG A 61 8.36 8.19 -6.55
C ARG A 61 8.33 8.83 -7.93
N VAL A 62 7.64 8.18 -8.88
CA VAL A 62 7.47 8.71 -10.23
C VAL A 62 6.73 10.05 -10.24
N CYS A 63 5.70 10.23 -9.40
CA CYS A 63 5.03 11.52 -9.28
C CYS A 63 5.97 12.61 -8.76
N VAL A 64 6.84 12.33 -7.77
CA VAL A 64 7.78 13.35 -7.28
C VAL A 64 8.83 13.70 -8.33
N SER A 65 9.34 12.72 -9.06
CA SER A 65 10.23 13.00 -10.21
C SER A 65 9.51 13.87 -11.26
N LEU A 66 8.23 13.60 -11.52
CA LEU A 66 7.41 14.46 -12.37
C LEU A 66 7.19 15.85 -11.78
N PHE A 67 6.99 16.01 -10.46
CA PHE A 67 6.80 17.31 -9.82
C PHE A 67 8.03 18.22 -9.93
N GLY A 68 9.23 17.63 -9.94
CA GLY A 68 10.49 18.33 -10.19
C GLY A 68 10.76 18.61 -11.67
N ASP A 69 9.97 18.03 -12.57
CA ASP A 69 10.13 18.16 -14.01
C ASP A 69 9.56 19.48 -14.54
N PRO A 70 10.26 20.23 -15.41
CA PRO A 70 9.71 21.43 -16.05
C PRO A 70 8.35 21.18 -16.74
N LEU A 71 8.13 19.96 -17.24
CA LEU A 71 6.88 19.55 -17.89
C LEU A 71 5.67 19.56 -16.95
N TRP A 72 5.86 19.54 -15.63
CA TRP A 72 4.77 19.57 -14.66
C TRP A 72 3.91 20.82 -14.75
N THR A 73 4.57 21.96 -14.95
CA THR A 73 3.95 23.29 -15.03
C THR A 73 3.45 23.64 -16.42
N TYR A 74 3.75 22.81 -17.43
CA TYR A 74 3.25 22.99 -18.79
C TYR A 74 1.72 22.88 -18.84
N ASP A 75 1.04 23.78 -19.55
CA ASP A 75 -0.43 23.90 -19.57
C ASP A 75 -1.06 23.76 -20.97
N GLY A 76 -0.30 23.23 -21.94
CA GLY A 76 -0.78 23.00 -23.31
C GLY A 76 -1.84 21.89 -23.41
N ALA A 77 -2.55 21.84 -24.54
CA ALA A 77 -3.62 20.86 -24.77
C ALA A 77 -3.13 19.39 -24.79
N ASP A 78 -1.84 19.18 -25.05
CA ASP A 78 -1.16 17.87 -25.08
C ASP A 78 -0.41 17.56 -23.77
N ARG A 79 -0.70 18.30 -22.68
CA ARG A 79 -0.03 18.15 -21.37
C ARG A 79 -0.05 16.71 -20.85
N TYR A 80 -1.22 16.06 -20.83
CA TYR A 80 -1.34 14.70 -20.31
C TYR A 80 -0.52 13.70 -21.14
N GLU A 81 -0.52 13.82 -22.47
CA GLU A 81 0.28 12.96 -23.34
C GLU A 81 1.77 13.11 -23.04
N LYS A 82 2.25 14.35 -22.89
CA LYS A 82 3.63 14.66 -22.53
C LYS A 82 4.03 14.12 -21.16
N LEU A 83 3.17 14.24 -20.14
CA LEU A 83 3.44 13.72 -18.80
C LEU A 83 3.40 12.20 -18.74
N ILE A 84 2.51 11.57 -19.49
CA ILE A 84 2.48 10.11 -19.66
C ILE A 84 3.78 9.64 -20.29
N GLU A 85 4.21 10.26 -21.40
CA GLU A 85 5.48 9.94 -22.05
C GLU A 85 6.68 10.14 -21.10
N ARG A 86 6.71 11.26 -20.38
CA ARG A 86 7.77 11.56 -19.39
C ARG A 86 7.76 10.59 -18.22
N SER A 87 6.60 10.13 -17.76
CA SER A 87 6.51 9.14 -16.68
C SER A 87 7.16 7.81 -17.06
N ALA A 88 7.10 7.42 -18.35
CA ALA A 88 7.73 6.20 -18.84
C ALA A 88 9.26 6.22 -18.68
N TYR A 89 9.86 7.41 -18.76
CA TYR A 89 11.28 7.61 -18.50
C TYR A 89 11.61 7.40 -17.02
N TYR A 90 10.88 8.04 -16.10
CA TYR A 90 11.10 7.89 -14.66
C TYR A 90 10.84 6.46 -14.15
N VAL A 91 9.82 5.77 -14.69
CA VAL A 91 9.57 4.36 -14.38
C VAL A 91 10.76 3.48 -14.79
N GLN A 92 11.42 3.78 -15.90
CA GLN A 92 12.61 3.02 -16.32
C GLN A 92 13.78 3.23 -15.36
N LEU A 93 14.00 4.46 -14.89
CA LEU A 93 15.04 4.75 -13.90
C LEU A 93 14.81 3.97 -12.59
N GLU A 94 13.58 3.95 -12.07
CA GLU A 94 13.21 3.18 -10.87
C GLU A 94 13.45 1.66 -11.04
N ILE A 95 13.17 1.13 -12.24
CA ILE A 95 13.41 -0.28 -12.56
C ILE A 95 14.92 -0.59 -12.64
N GLU A 96 15.70 0.34 -13.18
CA GLU A 96 17.16 0.20 -13.29
C GLU A 96 17.82 0.26 -11.93
N GLU A 97 17.43 1.20 -11.08
CA GLU A 97 17.84 1.28 -9.69
C GLU A 97 17.49 0.00 -8.93
N SER A 98 16.24 -0.47 -9.03
CA SER A 98 15.78 -1.73 -8.41
C SER A 98 16.64 -2.94 -8.81
N LYS A 99 17.16 -2.98 -10.06
CA LYS A 99 18.09 -4.05 -10.49
C LYS A 99 19.44 -3.94 -9.79
N VAL A 100 19.97 -2.73 -9.65
CA VAL A 100 21.22 -2.46 -8.94
C VAL A 100 21.08 -2.79 -7.44
N GLU A 101 19.95 -2.44 -6.83
CA GLU A 101 19.63 -2.80 -5.45
C GLU A 101 19.57 -4.31 -5.25
N ALA A 102 18.94 -5.05 -6.17
CA ALA A 102 18.86 -6.50 -6.12
C ALA A 102 20.25 -7.17 -6.23
N GLU A 103 21.17 -6.58 -6.98
CA GLU A 103 22.55 -7.05 -7.11
C GLU A 103 23.41 -6.72 -5.88
N THR A 104 23.20 -5.55 -5.27
CA THR A 104 24.04 -5.03 -4.17
C THR A 104 23.48 -5.31 -2.78
N GLY A 105 22.19 -5.64 -2.66
CA GLY A 105 21.48 -5.89 -1.42
C GLY A 105 21.21 -4.65 -0.56
N LYS A 106 21.37 -3.44 -1.12
CA LYS A 106 21.05 -2.16 -0.46
C LYS A 106 19.77 -1.60 -1.07
N ILE A 107 18.82 -1.21 -0.22
CA ILE A 107 17.53 -0.67 -0.66
C ILE A 107 17.56 0.83 -0.44
N ASP A 108 17.30 1.60 -1.50
CA ASP A 108 17.07 3.04 -1.48
C ASP A 108 15.57 3.35 -1.52
N VAL A 109 15.17 4.30 -0.68
CA VAL A 109 13.77 4.66 -0.48
C VAL A 109 13.40 6.01 -1.12
N THR A 110 14.35 6.68 -1.76
CA THR A 110 14.16 7.92 -2.52
C THR A 110 13.91 7.66 -4.01
N PRO A 111 13.30 8.62 -4.74
CA PRO A 111 13.13 8.48 -6.18
C PRO A 111 14.46 8.34 -6.91
N ALA A 112 14.45 7.59 -8.01
CA ALA A 112 15.61 7.43 -8.86
C ALA A 112 16.07 8.78 -9.41
N GLU A 113 17.33 9.12 -9.16
CA GLU A 113 17.93 10.33 -9.70
C GLU A 113 18.07 10.21 -11.22
N ALA A 114 17.46 11.15 -11.95
CA ALA A 114 17.77 11.31 -13.36
C ALA A 114 19.26 11.70 -13.47
N PRO A 115 20.03 11.10 -14.39
CA PRO A 115 21.36 11.61 -14.71
C PRO A 115 21.23 13.10 -15.01
N GLU A 116 22.00 13.95 -14.35
CA GLU A 116 22.10 15.36 -14.71
C GLU A 116 22.59 15.43 -16.16
N GLU A 117 21.65 15.49 -17.12
CA GLU A 117 21.96 15.96 -18.46
C GLU A 117 22.26 17.44 -18.31
N GLU A 118 23.56 17.73 -18.12
CA GLU A 118 24.14 19.05 -18.22
C GLU A 118 23.76 19.60 -19.61
N PRO A 119 22.78 20.52 -19.74
CA PRO A 119 22.48 21.08 -21.04
C PRO A 119 23.59 22.10 -21.31
N GLU A 120 24.41 21.82 -22.33
CA GLU A 120 25.30 22.80 -22.92
C GLU A 120 24.52 24.11 -23.19
N ILE A 121 24.96 25.14 -22.49
CA ILE A 121 24.75 26.57 -22.65
C ILE A 121 24.11 26.98 -24.00
N ALA A 122 22.97 27.67 -23.91
CA ALA A 122 22.70 28.81 -24.78
C ALA A 122 22.13 29.96 -23.94
N GLU A 123 22.96 30.98 -23.79
CA GLU A 123 22.70 32.29 -23.18
C GLU A 123 21.33 32.86 -23.63
N ASP A 124 20.55 33.43 -22.71
CA ASP A 124 20.36 34.89 -22.60
C ASP A 124 19.29 35.23 -21.54
N VAL A 125 19.45 36.42 -20.95
CA VAL A 125 18.51 37.24 -20.18
C VAL A 125 18.60 37.20 -18.62
N PRO A 126 18.72 38.38 -17.96
CA PRO A 126 19.30 38.47 -16.62
C PRO A 126 18.31 38.87 -15.50
N SER A 127 18.83 38.74 -14.27
CA SER A 127 18.72 39.70 -13.15
C SER A 127 17.37 39.87 -12.44
N SER A 128 17.28 39.33 -11.22
CA SER A 128 17.33 40.12 -9.97
C SER A 128 17.26 39.17 -8.76
N THR A 129 18.33 39.08 -7.95
CA THR A 129 18.48 39.74 -6.63
C THR A 129 17.62 39.05 -5.55
N GLU A 130 18.22 38.10 -4.83
CA GLU A 130 18.63 38.24 -3.40
C GLU A 130 17.45 38.51 -2.46
N GLU A 131 17.10 37.53 -1.63
CA GLU A 131 17.40 37.59 -0.19
C GLU A 131 16.95 36.29 0.48
N GLU A 132 17.96 35.50 0.81
CA GLU A 132 17.98 34.46 1.84
C GLU A 132 17.73 35.11 3.21
N THR A 133 17.33 34.32 4.20
CA THR A 133 17.63 34.48 5.65
C THR A 133 16.40 34.40 6.55
N GLU A 134 16.55 33.57 7.59
CA GLU A 134 15.74 33.45 8.81
C GLU A 134 14.47 32.59 8.78
N ARG A 135 14.66 31.27 8.97
CA ARG A 135 14.14 30.58 10.17
C ARG A 135 14.72 29.17 10.35
N GLU A 136 16.01 29.10 10.68
CA GLU A 136 16.44 28.10 11.67
C GLU A 136 16.06 28.65 13.05
N THR A 137 15.12 27.99 13.73
CA THR A 137 15.05 27.76 15.19
C THR A 137 13.63 27.41 15.61
N MET A 138 13.26 26.14 15.46
CA MET A 138 12.47 25.40 16.45
C MET A 138 12.50 23.90 16.10
N VAL A 139 13.71 23.34 16.08
CA VAL A 139 13.91 21.88 16.16
C VAL A 139 14.18 21.57 17.63
N THR A 140 13.13 21.41 18.42
CA THR A 140 13.16 20.49 19.57
C THR A 140 11.72 20.14 19.95
N GLU A 141 11.49 18.83 20.09
CA GLU A 141 10.28 18.18 20.58
C GLU A 141 9.09 18.12 19.61
N MET A 142 9.17 17.17 18.67
CA MET A 142 8.27 15.99 18.62
C MET A 142 8.82 15.00 17.58
N GLN A 143 9.97 14.42 17.91
CA GLN A 143 10.39 13.16 17.30
C GLN A 143 10.19 12.09 18.36
N GLU A 144 8.99 11.51 18.40
CA GLU A 144 8.80 10.10 18.75
C GLU A 144 7.48 9.58 18.15
N LYS A 145 7.62 8.52 17.35
CA LYS A 145 6.63 7.47 17.07
C LYS A 145 5.57 7.73 15.96
N SER A 146 6.02 7.72 14.72
CA SER A 146 5.21 7.26 13.57
C SER A 146 5.99 6.18 12.81
N ASP A 147 6.12 5.02 13.44
CA ASP A 147 6.68 3.83 12.84
C ASP A 147 5.51 2.91 12.44
N ASN A 148 5.44 2.52 11.15
CA ASN A 148 4.73 1.33 10.65
C ASN A 148 3.17 1.27 10.67
N GLY A 149 2.49 2.21 10.00
CA GLY A 149 1.06 2.10 9.68
C GLY A 149 0.76 1.20 8.47
N GLY A 150 0.98 -0.11 8.58
CA GLY A 150 0.61 -1.06 7.53
C GLY A 150 -0.92 -1.05 7.22
N GLY A 151 -1.31 -1.41 5.99
CA GLY A 151 -2.71 -1.39 5.52
C GLY A 151 -3.47 -2.72 5.67
N CYS A 152 -4.80 -2.68 5.78
CA CYS A 152 -5.67 -3.85 5.93
C CYS A 152 -5.96 -4.57 4.59
N LEU A 153 -4.93 -5.00 3.86
CA LEU A 153 -4.97 -5.53 2.48
C LEU A 153 -6.10 -6.54 2.20
N ILE A 154 -6.23 -7.58 3.04
CA ILE A 154 -7.28 -8.61 2.88
C ILE A 154 -8.67 -7.98 3.02
N ALA A 155 -8.89 -7.22 4.10
CA ALA A 155 -10.19 -6.60 4.34
C ALA A 155 -10.56 -5.60 3.22
N THR A 156 -9.59 -4.84 2.72
CA THR A 156 -9.77 -3.95 1.57
C THR A 156 -10.16 -4.71 0.31
N ALA A 157 -9.48 -5.81 -0.01
CA ALA A 157 -9.83 -6.64 -1.17
C ALA A 157 -11.23 -7.26 -1.02
N THR A 158 -11.56 -7.72 0.19
CA THR A 158 -12.86 -8.29 0.53
C THR A 158 -14.01 -7.29 0.43
N PHE A 159 -13.87 -6.09 1.01
CA PHE A 159 -14.95 -5.09 1.09
C PHE A 159 -14.89 -4.05 -0.03
N GLY A 160 -13.84 -4.07 -0.85
CA GLY A 160 -13.71 -3.31 -2.09
C GLY A 160 -13.22 -1.88 -1.93
N SER A 161 -13.01 -1.38 -0.71
CA SER A 161 -12.48 -0.04 -0.47
C SER A 161 -11.78 0.03 0.88
N GLU A 162 -10.69 0.81 0.94
CA GLU A 162 -10.06 1.19 2.19
C GLU A 162 -11.03 1.99 3.08
N LEU A 163 -11.98 2.71 2.48
CA LEU A 163 -13.01 3.49 3.16
C LEU A 163 -14.26 2.67 3.50
N ALA A 164 -14.26 1.36 3.25
CA ALA A 164 -15.40 0.52 3.61
C ALA A 164 -15.59 0.52 5.14
N PRO A 165 -16.84 0.55 5.65
CA PRO A 165 -17.12 0.64 7.09
C PRO A 165 -16.44 -0.44 7.91
N GLN A 166 -16.35 -1.67 7.37
CA GLN A 166 -15.69 -2.80 8.03
C GLN A 166 -14.18 -2.59 8.18
N VAL A 167 -13.55 -1.94 7.19
CA VAL A 167 -12.11 -1.68 7.21
C VAL A 167 -11.80 -0.51 8.15
N GLN A 168 -12.64 0.53 8.12
CA GLN A 168 -12.54 1.65 9.05
C GLN A 168 -12.76 1.22 10.50
N GLN A 169 -13.73 0.34 10.77
CA GLN A 169 -13.93 -0.25 12.09
C GLN A 169 -12.67 -0.95 12.62
N LEU A 170 -11.95 -1.69 11.77
CA LEU A 170 -10.69 -2.33 12.18
C LEU A 170 -9.59 -1.32 12.49
N ARG A 171 -9.52 -0.22 11.74
CA ARG A 171 -8.57 0.88 12.01
C ARG A 171 -8.88 1.57 13.31
N GLU A 172 -10.13 1.96 13.53
CA GLU A 172 -10.59 2.61 14.75
C GLU A 172 -10.31 1.73 15.97
N LEU A 173 -10.59 0.42 15.90
CA LEU A 173 -10.30 -0.51 16.97
C LEU A 173 -8.80 -0.67 17.23
N ARG A 174 -7.99 -0.73 16.18
CA ARG A 174 -6.52 -0.75 16.31
C ARG A 174 -6.03 0.51 17.01
N ASP A 175 -6.42 1.67 16.50
CA ASP A 175 -5.85 2.97 16.88
C ASP A 175 -6.37 3.45 18.23
N ASN A 176 -7.66 3.25 18.50
CA ASN A 176 -8.32 3.77 19.70
C ASN A 176 -8.38 2.76 20.85
N SER A 177 -8.18 1.47 20.61
CA SER A 177 -8.24 0.44 21.68
C SER A 177 -6.94 -0.33 21.81
N LEU A 178 -6.43 -0.94 20.74
CA LEU A 178 -5.26 -1.83 20.84
C LEU A 178 -3.96 -1.07 21.08
N LEU A 179 -3.69 -0.02 20.29
CA LEU A 179 -2.45 0.76 20.39
C LEU A 179 -2.39 1.69 21.61
N GLN A 180 -3.50 1.80 22.36
CA GLN A 180 -3.53 2.53 23.63
C GLN A 180 -2.97 1.70 24.81
N THR A 181 -2.59 0.44 24.57
CA THR A 181 -2.06 -0.47 25.59
C THR A 181 -0.73 -1.07 25.15
N ASP A 182 0.12 -1.42 26.11
CA ASP A 182 1.41 -2.07 25.86
C ASP A 182 1.21 -3.49 25.32
N SER A 183 0.23 -4.21 25.88
CA SER A 183 -0.13 -5.55 25.43
C SER A 183 -0.68 -5.56 24.00
N GLY A 184 -1.56 -4.61 23.66
CA GLY A 184 -2.10 -4.47 22.31
C GLY A 184 -1.06 -4.02 21.29
N THR A 185 -0.15 -3.11 21.66
CA THR A 185 0.98 -2.70 20.81
C THR A 185 1.91 -3.88 20.49
N THR A 186 2.26 -4.67 21.51
CA THR A 186 3.10 -5.87 21.33
C THR A 186 2.41 -6.91 20.44
N PHE A 187 1.12 -7.15 20.65
CA PHE A 187 0.32 -8.03 19.80
C PHE A 187 0.30 -7.55 18.35
N MET A 188 0.03 -6.26 18.12
CA MET A 188 -0.05 -5.69 16.77
C MET A 188 1.29 -5.75 16.04
N SER A 189 2.41 -5.55 16.74
CA SER A 189 3.75 -5.70 16.14
C SER A 189 3.97 -7.13 15.61
N GLY A 190 3.73 -8.15 16.43
CA GLY A 190 3.88 -9.55 16.02
C GLY A 190 2.86 -9.97 14.96
N PHE A 191 1.61 -9.51 15.10
CA PHE A 191 0.55 -9.73 14.11
C PHE A 191 0.94 -9.15 12.75
N ASN A 192 1.40 -7.90 12.70
CA ASN A 192 1.79 -7.23 11.46
C ASN A 192 2.90 -7.98 10.73
N GLN A 193 3.93 -8.42 11.47
CA GLN A 193 5.02 -9.20 10.88
C GLN A 193 4.50 -10.45 10.18
N PHE A 194 3.58 -11.19 10.80
CA PHE A 194 3.00 -12.37 10.17
C PHE A 194 2.03 -12.01 9.05
N TYR A 195 1.17 -11.02 9.27
CA TYR A 195 0.11 -10.58 8.36
C TYR A 195 0.65 -10.13 7.00
N TYR A 196 1.70 -9.32 6.97
CA TYR A 196 2.26 -8.83 5.70
C TYR A 196 3.03 -9.88 4.90
N LEU A 197 3.37 -11.03 5.49
CA LEU A 197 4.01 -12.13 4.75
C LEU A 197 3.06 -12.83 3.78
N PHE A 198 1.75 -12.85 4.06
CA PHE A 198 0.79 -13.59 3.24
C PHE A 198 -0.36 -12.74 2.70
N SER A 199 -0.68 -11.61 3.35
CA SER A 199 -1.84 -10.80 2.96
C SER A 199 -1.81 -10.24 1.53
N PRO A 200 -0.66 -9.88 0.91
CA PRO A 200 -0.65 -9.43 -0.48
C PRO A 200 -1.14 -10.53 -1.44
N THR A 201 -0.62 -11.75 -1.29
CA THR A 201 -0.98 -12.91 -2.11
C THR A 201 -2.47 -13.25 -1.99
N ILE A 202 -3.02 -13.21 -0.77
CA ILE A 202 -4.45 -13.45 -0.55
C ILE A 202 -5.30 -12.35 -1.20
N ALA A 203 -4.92 -11.08 -1.03
CA ALA A 203 -5.63 -9.95 -1.63
C ALA A 203 -5.63 -10.04 -3.17
N ASP A 204 -4.54 -10.48 -3.78
CA ASP A 204 -4.48 -10.71 -5.23
C ASP A 204 -5.38 -11.86 -5.69
N TRP A 205 -5.47 -12.95 -4.91
CA TRP A 205 -6.41 -14.02 -5.20
C TRP A 205 -7.88 -13.57 -5.10
N GLU A 206 -8.20 -12.68 -4.15
CA GLU A 206 -9.53 -12.09 -4.02
C GLU A 206 -9.89 -11.23 -5.24
N ARG A 207 -8.92 -10.46 -5.78
CA ARG A 207 -9.12 -9.66 -7.01
C ARG A 207 -9.35 -10.51 -8.24
N GLN A 208 -8.67 -11.66 -8.33
CA GLN A 208 -8.76 -12.56 -9.48
C GLN A 208 -9.99 -13.46 -9.47
N SER A 209 -10.54 -13.78 -8.29
CA SER A 209 -11.64 -14.72 -8.15
C SER A 209 -12.77 -14.17 -7.26
N PRO A 210 -13.91 -13.76 -7.85
CA PRO A 210 -15.07 -13.31 -7.08
C PRO A 210 -15.60 -14.37 -6.11
N ILE A 211 -15.48 -15.66 -6.46
CA ILE A 211 -15.89 -16.77 -5.59
C ILE A 211 -14.96 -16.85 -4.37
N PHE A 212 -13.65 -16.70 -4.58
CA PHE A 212 -12.69 -16.70 -3.48
C PHE A 212 -12.90 -15.49 -2.57
N LYS A 213 -13.11 -14.31 -3.14
CA LYS A 213 -13.48 -13.10 -2.40
C LYS A 213 -14.71 -13.31 -1.50
N GLU A 214 -15.79 -13.89 -2.01
CA GLU A 214 -16.98 -14.15 -1.20
C GLU A 214 -16.73 -15.23 -0.13
N ALA A 215 -15.87 -16.22 -0.40
CA ALA A 215 -15.44 -17.18 0.62
C ALA A 215 -14.62 -16.51 1.73
N VAL A 216 -13.68 -15.62 1.39
CA VAL A 216 -12.92 -14.83 2.35
C VAL A 216 -13.86 -13.92 3.14
N LYS A 217 -14.80 -13.24 2.46
CA LYS A 217 -15.82 -12.40 3.10
C LYS A 217 -16.65 -13.14 4.13
N LEU A 218 -17.17 -14.31 3.76
CA LEU A 218 -17.91 -15.18 4.68
C LEU A 218 -17.01 -15.64 5.84
N GLY A 219 -15.74 -15.91 5.54
CA GLY A 219 -14.71 -16.25 6.50
C GLY A 219 -14.44 -15.14 7.51
N ILE A 220 -14.18 -13.91 7.10
CA ILE A 220 -13.71 -12.83 7.99
C ILE A 220 -14.82 -11.99 8.62
N THR A 221 -16.03 -12.00 8.07
CA THR A 221 -17.14 -11.18 8.61
C THR A 221 -17.47 -11.51 10.06
N PRO A 222 -17.59 -12.80 10.48
CA PRO A 222 -17.85 -13.13 11.88
C PRO A 222 -16.72 -12.69 12.83
N LEU A 223 -15.46 -12.78 12.36
CA LEU A 223 -14.29 -12.28 13.09
C LEU A 223 -14.40 -10.78 13.32
N ILE A 224 -14.63 -9.98 12.28
CA ILE A 224 -14.77 -8.52 12.38
C ILE A 224 -15.93 -8.16 13.32
N ALA A 225 -17.07 -8.85 13.19
CA ALA A 225 -18.20 -8.66 14.08
C ALA A 225 -17.85 -8.96 15.55
N SER A 226 -17.08 -10.01 15.84
CA SER A 226 -16.64 -10.31 17.20
C SER A 226 -15.71 -9.23 17.77
N LEU A 227 -14.82 -8.66 16.93
CA LEU A 227 -13.91 -7.60 17.35
C LEU A 227 -14.64 -6.33 17.72
N SER A 228 -15.76 -6.02 17.05
CA SER A 228 -16.57 -4.83 17.35
C SER A 228 -17.05 -4.74 18.80
N ILE A 229 -17.05 -5.85 19.55
CA ILE A 229 -17.38 -5.89 20.97
C ILE A 229 -16.41 -5.01 21.78
N LEU A 230 -15.12 -4.92 21.39
CA LEU A 230 -14.13 -4.10 22.08
C LEU A 230 -14.45 -2.60 22.02
N ASN A 231 -15.19 -2.14 21.01
CA ASN A 231 -15.58 -0.73 20.89
C ASN A 231 -16.64 -0.30 21.92
N TYR A 232 -17.28 -1.26 22.60
CA TYR A 232 -18.37 -1.00 23.55
C TYR A 232 -17.98 -1.29 25.00
N VAL A 233 -16.74 -1.70 25.24
CA VAL A 233 -16.25 -2.06 26.56
C VAL A 233 -15.17 -1.06 26.96
N ASP A 234 -15.34 -0.43 28.12
CA ASP A 234 -14.32 0.43 28.69
C ASP A 234 -13.17 -0.45 29.20
N ILE A 235 -11.98 -0.27 28.61
CA ILE A 235 -10.77 -1.01 28.98
C ILE A 235 -9.92 -0.08 29.82
N ASP A 236 -9.97 -0.25 31.14
CA ASP A 236 -9.31 0.63 32.10
C ASP A 236 -7.93 0.09 32.52
N SER A 237 -7.58 -1.13 32.11
CA SER A 237 -6.33 -1.78 32.49
C SER A 237 -5.75 -2.76 31.45
N GLU A 238 -4.43 -2.98 31.51
CA GLU A 238 -3.73 -3.99 30.70
C GLU A 238 -4.28 -5.42 30.91
N ALA A 239 -4.68 -5.74 32.13
CA ALA A 239 -5.22 -7.06 32.45
C ALA A 239 -6.57 -7.31 31.77
N GLU A 240 -7.41 -6.27 31.69
CA GLU A 240 -8.68 -6.32 30.96
C GLU A 240 -8.44 -6.44 29.46
N MET A 241 -7.51 -5.66 28.89
CA MET A 241 -7.16 -5.76 27.47
C MET A 241 -6.74 -7.19 27.10
N LEU A 242 -5.82 -7.77 27.87
CA LEU A 242 -5.38 -9.15 27.68
C LEU A 242 -6.53 -10.15 27.86
N GLY A 243 -7.36 -9.96 28.88
CA GLY A 243 -8.53 -10.80 29.16
C GLY A 243 -9.51 -10.82 28.00
N TYR A 244 -9.90 -9.64 27.48
CA TYR A 244 -10.79 -9.52 26.33
C TYR A 244 -10.15 -10.04 25.05
N GLY A 245 -8.87 -9.74 24.81
CA GLY A 245 -8.13 -10.25 23.65
C GLY A 245 -8.09 -11.79 23.62
N ILE A 246 -7.72 -12.44 24.72
CA ILE A 246 -7.72 -13.91 24.84
C ILE A 246 -9.13 -14.47 24.65
N SER A 247 -10.14 -13.83 25.25
CA SER A 247 -11.54 -14.24 25.13
C SER A 247 -12.03 -14.21 23.69
N LEU A 248 -11.67 -13.17 22.93
CA LEU A 248 -12.03 -13.04 21.51
C LEU A 248 -11.30 -14.05 20.63
N ILE A 249 -10.03 -14.32 20.91
CA ILE A 249 -9.29 -15.38 20.20
C ILE A 249 -9.98 -16.73 20.44
N MET A 250 -10.31 -17.06 21.70
CA MET A 250 -11.00 -18.29 22.05
C MET A 250 -12.40 -18.39 21.42
N LEU A 251 -13.14 -17.28 21.39
CA LEU A 251 -14.44 -17.20 20.74
C LEU A 251 -14.34 -17.50 19.24
N ASN A 252 -13.38 -16.89 18.54
CA ASN A 252 -13.15 -17.12 17.12
C ASN A 252 -12.72 -18.57 16.86
N VAL A 253 -11.76 -19.09 17.62
CA VAL A 253 -11.36 -20.50 17.51
C VAL A 253 -12.56 -21.44 17.72
N GLY A 254 -13.40 -21.17 18.73
CA GLY A 254 -14.64 -21.90 18.95
C GLY A 254 -15.58 -21.86 17.74
N MET A 255 -15.75 -20.67 17.15
CA MET A 255 -16.62 -20.47 15.99
C MET A 255 -16.11 -21.18 14.73
N TYR A 256 -14.82 -21.12 14.43
CA TYR A 256 -14.26 -21.69 13.19
C TYR A 256 -14.00 -23.20 13.27
N PHE A 257 -13.75 -23.75 14.46
CA PHE A 257 -13.39 -25.16 14.61
C PHE A 257 -14.46 -25.98 15.34
N VAL A 258 -14.91 -25.51 16.51
CA VAL A 258 -15.82 -26.29 17.36
C VAL A 258 -17.23 -26.35 16.79
N ALA A 259 -17.78 -25.22 16.34
CA ALA A 259 -19.13 -25.19 15.78
C ALA A 259 -19.27 -26.06 14.51
N PRO A 260 -18.38 -25.96 13.49
CA PRO A 260 -18.42 -26.86 12.34
C PRO A 260 -18.23 -28.33 12.72
N ALA A 261 -17.32 -28.65 13.64
CA ALA A 261 -17.11 -30.04 14.09
C ALA A 261 -18.36 -30.62 14.77
N MET A 262 -19.03 -29.84 15.63
CA MET A 262 -20.29 -30.22 16.28
C MET A 262 -21.40 -30.45 15.25
N ILE A 263 -21.52 -29.59 14.24
CA ILE A 263 -22.48 -29.75 13.14
C ILE A 263 -22.21 -31.07 12.40
N ILE A 264 -20.96 -31.35 12.03
CA ILE A 264 -20.57 -32.59 11.34
C ILE A 264 -20.90 -33.83 12.19
N ILE A 265 -20.57 -33.81 13.48
CA ILE A 265 -20.86 -34.92 14.40
C ILE A 265 -22.38 -35.12 14.55
N HIS A 266 -23.15 -34.03 14.66
CA HIS A 266 -24.61 -34.11 14.78
C HIS A 266 -25.26 -34.66 13.51
N LEU A 267 -24.79 -34.23 12.33
CA LEU A 267 -25.23 -34.77 11.05
C LEU A 267 -24.89 -36.27 10.94
N LYS A 268 -23.66 -36.68 11.31
CA LYS A 268 -23.24 -38.08 11.32
C LYS A 268 -24.01 -38.96 12.33
N LYS A 269 -24.56 -38.38 13.40
CA LYS A 269 -25.42 -39.11 14.34
C LYS A 269 -26.87 -39.23 13.86
N ARG A 270 -27.27 -38.39 12.91
CA ARG A 270 -28.63 -38.33 12.35
C ARG A 270 -28.80 -39.22 11.10
N PHE A 271 -27.71 -39.53 10.42
CA PHE A 271 -27.60 -40.50 9.31
C PHE A 271 -26.89 -41.76 9.79
#